data_AF-A0AAD9GEK3-F1
#
_entry.id   AF-A0AAD9GEK3-F1
#
_cell.length_a   1.000
_cell.length_b   1.000
_cell.length_c   1.000
_cell.angle_alpha   90.00
_cell.angle_beta   90.00
_cell.angle_gamma   90.00
#
_symmetry.space_group_name_H-M   'P 1'
#
loop_
_entity.id
_entity.type
_entity.pdbx_description
1 polymer ?
#
loop_
_entity_poly.entity_id
_entity_poly.type
_entity_poly.pdbx_seq_one_letter_code
_entity_poly.pdbx_strand_id
1 'polypeptide(L)'
;MLRSCTRITRCVQSSSGRSYSNQARDWLGIDAEYISMRGLSIAGRVLNGMPEFVRYSRSKPRVFVSGSSDEVRSSMYVLTQFPMETRVDLPEFVQGAERAAHTVLQRLYTQDKEETKTFLEQLATPESVKMLLHKPSAPVEGKNKKGQAALEQLNVNSTALAAVEYTRERVEDDVKGEWLTLRVQFDVTEHLLVSPEGGEGIEDRQAINTKFAWTFEADVTKPEELEWCIVAATPFEEKPAVLTSSTAQEKQDVSVPQ
;
A
#
# COMPACT_ATOMS: atom_id res chain seq x y z
N MET A 1 17.63 -12.53 -11.27
CA MET A 1 18.53 -11.37 -11.15
C MET A 1 17.64 -10.16 -10.90
N LEU A 2 17.57 -9.69 -9.66
CA LEU A 2 16.75 -8.55 -9.23
C LEU A 2 17.47 -7.27 -9.69
N ARG A 3 16.80 -6.43 -10.48
CA ARG A 3 17.36 -5.14 -10.91
C ARG A 3 16.94 -4.10 -9.88
N SER A 4 17.89 -3.28 -9.43
CA SER A 4 17.62 -2.24 -8.45
C SER A 4 16.57 -1.26 -9.01
N CYS A 5 15.71 -0.71 -8.14
CA CYS A 5 14.72 0.32 -8.47
C CYS A 5 15.38 1.69 -8.79
N THR A 6 16.40 1.69 -9.64
CA THR A 6 17.12 2.88 -10.12
C THR A 6 16.60 3.36 -11.47
N ARG A 7 15.72 2.58 -12.14
CA ARG A 7 15.19 2.93 -13.48
C ARG A 7 14.01 3.89 -13.47
N ILE A 8 13.35 4.12 -12.34
CA ILE A 8 12.29 5.14 -12.24
C ILE A 8 12.93 6.50 -11.96
N THR A 9 13.90 6.91 -12.80
CA THR A 9 14.33 8.30 -12.87
C THR A 9 13.35 9.04 -13.75
N ARG A 10 12.17 9.34 -13.21
CA ARG A 10 11.46 10.53 -13.65
C ARG A 10 12.40 11.69 -13.38
N CYS A 11 12.71 12.52 -14.37
CA CYS A 11 13.40 13.78 -14.11
C CYS A 11 12.56 14.57 -13.10
N VAL A 12 12.93 14.46 -11.82
CA VAL A 12 12.30 15.18 -10.72
C VAL A 12 12.71 16.63 -10.88
N GLN A 13 11.93 17.39 -11.65
CA GLN A 13 11.77 18.80 -11.31
C GLN A 13 11.07 18.83 -9.96
N SER A 14 11.82 19.34 -8.98
CA SER A 14 11.39 19.59 -7.60
C SER A 14 9.96 20.13 -7.55
N SER A 15 9.01 19.32 -7.08
CA SER A 15 7.68 19.78 -6.70
C SER A 15 7.54 19.65 -5.19
N SER A 16 8.08 20.64 -4.50
CA SER A 16 7.63 21.02 -3.18
C SER A 16 6.10 21.21 -3.22
N GLY A 17 5.38 20.33 -2.52
CA GLY A 17 3.94 20.44 -2.28
C GLY A 17 3.04 20.04 -3.45
N ARG A 18 2.74 18.74 -3.58
CA ARG A 18 1.55 18.31 -4.34
C ARG A 18 0.29 18.72 -3.58
N SER A 19 -0.15 19.94 -3.83
CA SER A 19 -1.46 20.43 -3.45
C SER A 19 -2.52 19.70 -4.27
N TYR A 20 -3.47 19.04 -3.61
CA TYR A 20 -4.69 18.54 -4.23
C TYR A 20 -5.54 19.75 -4.64
N SER A 21 -5.28 20.32 -5.82
CA SER A 21 -6.05 21.44 -6.33
C SER A 21 -7.35 20.95 -6.99
N ASN A 22 -8.47 21.46 -6.47
CA ASN A 22 -9.78 21.43 -7.10
C ASN A 22 -9.78 22.34 -8.35
N GLN A 23 -9.12 21.94 -9.43
CA GLN A 23 -9.40 22.53 -10.73
C GLN A 23 -10.46 21.69 -11.44
N ALA A 24 -11.68 22.21 -11.41
CA ALA A 24 -12.73 21.82 -12.34
C ALA A 24 -12.19 21.99 -13.77
N ARG A 25 -11.83 20.87 -14.40
CA ARG A 25 -11.55 20.84 -15.84
C ARG A 25 -12.89 20.81 -16.56
N ASP A 26 -13.08 21.81 -17.42
CA ASP A 26 -14.22 21.96 -18.30
C ASP A 26 -14.54 20.67 -19.08
N TRP A 27 -15.78 20.20 -18.93
CA TRP A 27 -16.30 18.98 -19.56
C TRP A 27 -16.68 19.15 -21.05
N LEU A 28 -16.43 20.32 -21.66
CA LEU A 28 -16.90 20.65 -23.02
C LEU A 28 -15.82 20.64 -24.11
N GLY A 29 -14.59 20.25 -23.79
CA GLY A 29 -13.61 19.85 -24.78
C GLY A 29 -13.62 18.33 -24.89
N ILE A 30 -14.32 17.76 -25.86
CA ILE A 30 -14.19 16.32 -26.16
C ILE A 30 -12.74 16.12 -26.57
N ASP A 31 -11.93 15.64 -25.63
CA ASP A 31 -10.53 15.33 -25.83
C ASP A 31 -10.45 14.40 -27.06
N ALA A 32 -9.67 14.76 -28.08
CA ALA A 32 -9.60 14.04 -29.36
C ALA A 32 -9.27 12.54 -29.16
N GLU A 33 -8.73 12.21 -27.99
CA GLU A 33 -8.50 10.86 -27.51
C GLU A 33 -9.73 9.99 -27.39
N TYR A 34 -10.90 10.52 -27.00
CA TYR A 34 -12.13 9.72 -26.96
C TYR A 34 -12.61 9.32 -28.35
N ILE A 35 -12.19 10.07 -29.38
CA ILE A 35 -12.47 9.78 -30.80
C ILE A 35 -11.33 8.98 -31.45
N SER A 36 -10.18 8.81 -30.75
CA SER A 36 -9.05 8.02 -31.24
C SER A 36 -9.28 6.51 -31.10
N MET A 37 -8.59 5.71 -31.93
CA MET A 37 -8.57 4.24 -31.79
C MET A 37 -8.17 3.79 -30.39
N ARG A 38 -7.31 4.57 -29.73
CA ARG A 38 -6.92 4.36 -28.35
C ARG A 38 -8.09 4.56 -27.39
N GLY A 39 -8.84 5.65 -27.50
CA GLY A 39 -10.04 5.90 -26.68
C GLY A 39 -11.11 4.82 -26.86
N LEU A 40 -11.36 4.42 -28.10
CA LEU A 40 -12.26 3.29 -28.41
C LEU A 40 -11.78 1.99 -27.76
N SER A 41 -10.47 1.72 -27.81
CA SER A 41 -9.91 0.52 -27.17
C SER A 41 -10.06 0.56 -25.65
N ILE A 42 -9.86 1.71 -25.01
CA ILE A 42 -10.02 1.88 -23.56
C ILE A 42 -11.49 1.70 -23.19
N ALA A 43 -12.40 2.38 -23.89
CA ALA A 43 -13.84 2.27 -23.67
C ALA A 43 -14.32 0.81 -23.84
N GLY A 44 -13.87 0.12 -24.89
CA GLY A 44 -14.15 -1.30 -25.10
C GLY A 44 -13.66 -2.17 -23.95
N ARG A 45 -12.44 -1.93 -23.43
CA ARG A 45 -11.91 -2.66 -22.27
C ARG A 45 -12.71 -2.42 -21.00
N VAL A 46 -13.04 -1.17 -20.70
CA VAL A 46 -13.86 -0.82 -19.55
C VAL A 46 -15.21 -1.53 -19.62
N LEU A 47 -15.91 -1.44 -20.76
CA LEU A 47 -17.21 -2.08 -20.95
C LEU A 47 -17.14 -3.60 -20.83
N ASN A 48 -16.16 -4.22 -21.48
CA ASN A 48 -15.97 -5.68 -21.43
C ASN A 48 -15.57 -6.16 -20.02
N GLY A 49 -14.88 -5.31 -19.26
CA GLY A 49 -14.41 -5.61 -17.91
C GLY A 49 -15.38 -5.24 -16.79
N MET A 50 -16.53 -4.63 -17.11
CA MET A 50 -17.56 -4.28 -16.12
C MET A 50 -18.00 -5.45 -15.21
N PRO A 51 -18.16 -6.70 -15.71
CA PRO A 51 -18.49 -7.83 -14.84
C PRO A 51 -17.43 -8.07 -13.75
N GLU A 52 -16.13 -7.98 -14.12
CA GLU A 52 -15.03 -8.11 -13.17
C GLU A 52 -14.97 -6.92 -12.21
N PHE A 53 -15.20 -5.69 -12.69
CA PHE A 53 -15.31 -4.54 -11.80
C PHE A 53 -16.41 -4.72 -10.73
N VAL A 54 -17.60 -5.18 -11.13
CA VAL A 54 -18.69 -5.46 -10.19
C VAL A 54 -18.26 -6.52 -9.17
N ARG A 55 -17.54 -7.55 -9.61
CA ARG A 55 -16.97 -8.56 -8.72
C ARG A 55 -15.97 -7.95 -7.73
N TYR A 56 -15.01 -7.14 -8.20
CA TYR A 56 -13.99 -6.49 -7.36
C TYR A 56 -14.61 -5.51 -6.35
N SER A 57 -15.66 -4.81 -6.76
CA SER A 57 -16.37 -3.85 -5.91
C SER A 57 -17.11 -4.52 -4.74
N ARG A 58 -17.44 -5.82 -4.87
CA ARG A 58 -18.25 -6.59 -3.93
C ARG A 58 -17.48 -7.77 -3.29
N SER A 59 -16.26 -8.04 -3.72
CA SER A 59 -15.49 -9.21 -3.28
C SER A 59 -15.05 -9.14 -1.82
N LYS A 60 -14.79 -10.31 -1.25
CA LYS A 60 -14.03 -10.49 -0.01
C LYS A 60 -12.82 -11.38 -0.35
N PRO A 61 -11.57 -10.96 -0.09
CA PRO A 61 -11.16 -9.65 0.41
C PRO A 61 -11.53 -8.50 -0.56
N ARG A 62 -11.65 -7.28 -0.02
CA ARG A 62 -12.04 -6.11 -0.80
C ARG A 62 -10.84 -5.59 -1.58
N VAL A 63 -11.01 -5.39 -2.88
CA VAL A 63 -9.96 -4.78 -3.71
C VAL A 63 -9.82 -3.29 -3.39
N PHE A 64 -10.93 -2.59 -3.13
CA PHE A 64 -10.96 -1.16 -2.87
C PHE A 64 -11.23 -0.83 -1.40
N VAL A 65 -10.68 0.28 -0.92
CA VAL A 65 -10.90 0.77 0.46
C VAL A 65 -12.40 0.97 0.72
N SER A 66 -12.85 0.56 1.90
CA SER A 66 -14.28 0.51 2.27
C SER A 66 -14.98 1.86 2.33
N GLY A 67 -14.23 2.96 2.52
CA GLY A 67 -14.75 4.33 2.56
C GLY A 67 -14.86 5.01 1.19
N SER A 68 -14.38 4.38 0.11
CA SER A 68 -14.41 4.99 -1.22
C SER A 68 -15.81 4.93 -1.84
N SER A 69 -16.27 6.05 -2.40
CA SER A 69 -17.54 6.11 -3.14
C SER A 69 -17.49 5.24 -4.40
N ASP A 70 -18.66 4.88 -4.94
CA ASP A 70 -18.79 4.12 -6.20
C ASP A 70 -18.07 4.83 -7.35
N GLU A 71 -18.20 6.16 -7.43
CA GLU A 71 -17.52 7.00 -8.41
C GLU A 71 -15.99 6.85 -8.31
N VAL A 72 -15.42 6.98 -7.10
CA VAL A 72 -13.98 6.84 -6.89
C VAL A 72 -13.50 5.44 -7.25
N ARG A 73 -14.27 4.39 -6.91
CA ARG A 73 -13.95 3.00 -7.28
C ARG A 73 -13.98 2.78 -8.79
N SER A 74 -15.00 3.32 -9.46
CA SER A 74 -15.13 3.28 -10.92
C SER A 74 -13.99 4.04 -11.60
N SER A 75 -13.64 5.23 -11.13
CA SER A 75 -12.51 6.00 -11.65
C SER A 75 -11.19 5.25 -11.51
N MET A 76 -10.92 4.67 -10.33
CA MET A 76 -9.73 3.83 -10.13
C MET A 76 -9.69 2.66 -11.11
N TYR A 77 -10.81 1.94 -11.28
CA TYR A 77 -10.89 0.83 -12.22
C TYR A 77 -10.67 1.28 -13.67
N VAL A 78 -11.28 2.39 -14.08
CA VAL A 78 -11.13 2.93 -15.43
C VAL A 78 -9.67 3.26 -15.72
N LEU A 79 -8.96 3.90 -14.79
CA LEU A 79 -7.54 4.25 -14.95
C LEU A 79 -6.64 3.02 -15.12
N THR A 80 -6.98 1.87 -14.52
CA THR A 80 -6.19 0.64 -14.71
C THR A 80 -6.36 0.03 -16.10
N GLN A 81 -7.37 0.47 -16.87
CA GLN A 81 -7.59 0.05 -18.25
C GLN A 81 -6.86 0.94 -19.28
N PHE A 82 -6.22 2.03 -18.84
CA PHE A 82 -5.54 2.99 -19.73
C PHE A 82 -4.28 2.45 -20.40
N PRO A 83 -3.41 1.67 -19.71
CA PRO A 83 -2.24 1.08 -20.35
C PRO A 83 -2.62 0.27 -21.59
N MET A 84 -1.85 0.40 -22.67
CA MET A 84 -2.23 -0.18 -23.95
C MET A 84 -1.83 -1.65 -24.05
N GLU A 85 -0.61 -1.96 -23.64
CA GLU A 85 -0.04 -3.30 -23.78
C GLU A 85 -0.17 -4.09 -22.48
N THR A 86 0.21 -3.48 -21.35
CA THR A 86 0.20 -4.14 -20.05
C THR A 86 -1.22 -4.23 -19.47
N ARG A 87 -1.55 -5.37 -18.89
CA ARG A 87 -2.79 -5.59 -18.13
C ARG A 87 -2.44 -5.84 -16.67
N VAL A 88 -3.17 -5.19 -15.78
CA VAL A 88 -3.00 -5.34 -14.34
C VAL A 88 -4.25 -5.97 -13.76
N ASP A 89 -4.10 -7.17 -13.22
CA ASP A 89 -5.13 -7.83 -12.40
C ASP A 89 -5.10 -7.21 -11.00
N LEU A 90 -6.17 -6.52 -10.62
CA LEU A 90 -6.23 -5.79 -9.35
C LEU A 90 -6.26 -6.72 -8.13
N PRO A 91 -7.09 -7.77 -8.07
CA PRO A 91 -6.99 -8.79 -7.02
C PRO A 91 -5.58 -9.36 -6.86
N GLU A 92 -4.94 -9.75 -7.96
CA GLU A 92 -3.58 -10.31 -7.92
C GLU A 92 -2.58 -9.29 -7.39
N PHE A 93 -2.64 -8.04 -7.88
CA PHE A 93 -1.78 -6.96 -7.43
C PHE A 93 -1.96 -6.67 -5.93
N VAL A 94 -3.19 -6.56 -5.44
CA VAL A 94 -3.48 -6.33 -4.02
C VAL A 94 -2.96 -7.48 -3.16
N GLN A 95 -3.10 -8.72 -3.60
CA GLN A 95 -2.53 -9.89 -2.92
C GLN A 95 -0.99 -9.88 -2.94
N GLY A 96 -0.38 -9.45 -4.05
CA GLY A 96 1.06 -9.25 -4.14
C GLY A 96 1.57 -8.19 -3.17
N ALA A 97 0.85 -7.06 -3.07
CA ALA A 97 1.15 -5.98 -2.14
C ALA A 97 1.05 -6.45 -0.68
N GLU A 98 0.07 -7.28 -0.34
CA GLU A 98 -0.06 -7.91 0.98
C GLU A 98 1.16 -8.77 1.34
N ARG A 99 1.61 -9.62 0.41
CA ARG A 99 2.81 -10.46 0.61
C ARG A 99 4.08 -9.63 0.73
N ALA A 100 4.19 -8.55 -0.03
CA ALA A 100 5.29 -7.60 0.09
C ALA A 100 5.29 -6.94 1.47
N ALA A 101 4.13 -6.49 1.95
CA ALA A 101 3.98 -5.92 3.28
C ALA A 101 4.37 -6.89 4.40
N HIS A 102 3.93 -8.14 4.29
CA HIS A 102 4.32 -9.19 5.22
C HIS A 102 5.84 -9.38 5.27
N THR A 103 6.47 -9.52 4.11
CA THR A 103 7.92 -9.76 4.00
C THR A 103 8.73 -8.59 4.54
N VAL A 104 8.36 -7.36 4.18
CA VAL A 104 9.03 -6.14 4.65
C VAL A 104 8.89 -5.99 6.16
N LEU A 105 7.68 -6.12 6.72
CA LEU A 105 7.49 -6.02 8.18
C LEU A 105 8.29 -7.09 8.91
N GLN A 106 8.28 -8.33 8.42
CA GLN A 106 9.06 -9.41 9.03
C GLN A 106 10.57 -9.13 9.01
N ARG A 107 11.09 -8.54 7.93
CA ARG A 107 12.49 -8.08 7.83
C ARG A 107 12.79 -6.90 8.75
N LEU A 108 11.86 -5.98 8.96
CA LEU A 108 12.10 -4.84 9.87
C LEU A 108 12.33 -5.25 11.34
N TYR A 109 11.92 -6.47 11.72
CA TYR A 109 12.16 -7.04 13.05
C TYR A 109 13.36 -7.99 13.13
N THR A 110 14.09 -8.20 12.03
CA THR A 110 15.35 -8.96 12.10
C THR A 110 16.46 -8.10 12.70
N GLN A 111 17.47 -8.75 13.28
CA GLN A 111 18.59 -8.04 13.91
C GLN A 111 19.58 -7.47 12.89
N ASP A 112 19.58 -7.95 11.64
CA ASP A 112 20.48 -7.50 10.59
C ASP A 112 19.92 -6.30 9.81
N LYS A 113 20.30 -5.10 10.25
CA LYS A 113 19.85 -3.83 9.64
C LYS A 113 20.45 -3.57 8.26
N GLU A 114 21.69 -3.99 8.02
CA GLU A 114 22.35 -3.74 6.75
C GLU A 114 21.80 -4.66 5.65
N GLU A 115 21.53 -5.92 5.98
CA GLU A 115 20.81 -6.82 5.07
C GLU A 115 19.39 -6.30 4.79
N THR A 116 18.68 -5.86 5.83
CA THR A 116 17.34 -5.29 5.68
C THR A 116 17.34 -4.04 4.82
N LYS A 117 18.28 -3.13 5.04
CA LYS A 117 18.42 -1.92 4.22
C LYS A 117 18.72 -2.27 2.76
N THR A 118 19.66 -3.17 2.51
CA THR A 118 20.01 -3.63 1.15
C THR A 118 18.81 -4.26 0.44
N PHE A 119 18.01 -5.04 1.17
CA PHE A 119 16.76 -5.59 0.66
C PHE A 119 15.74 -4.49 0.31
N LEU A 120 15.55 -3.51 1.19
CA LEU A 120 14.61 -2.41 0.95
C LEU A 120 15.04 -1.51 -0.23
N GLU A 121 16.34 -1.31 -0.43
CA GLU A 121 16.90 -0.56 -1.57
C GLU A 121 16.63 -1.23 -2.93
N GLN A 122 16.32 -2.54 -2.94
CA GLN A 122 15.89 -3.24 -4.16
C GLN A 122 14.41 -2.97 -4.47
N LEU A 123 13.58 -2.73 -3.45
CA LEU A 123 12.12 -2.65 -3.57
C LEU A 123 11.57 -1.23 -3.57
N ALA A 124 12.33 -0.26 -3.06
CA ALA A 124 11.84 1.07 -2.75
C ALA A 124 12.85 2.16 -3.12
N THR A 125 12.33 3.34 -3.41
CA THR A 125 13.12 4.56 -3.59
C THR A 125 13.86 4.95 -2.29
N PRO A 126 15.01 5.64 -2.37
CA PRO A 126 15.80 6.01 -1.18
C PRO A 126 15.00 6.77 -0.12
N GLU A 127 14.08 7.64 -0.53
CA GLU A 127 13.17 8.38 0.34
C GLU A 127 12.20 7.44 1.06
N SER A 128 11.64 6.46 0.34
CA SER A 128 10.75 5.46 0.90
C SER A 128 11.49 4.50 1.84
N VAL A 129 12.72 4.10 1.52
CA VAL A 129 13.57 3.28 2.41
C VAL A 129 13.77 3.98 3.75
N LYS A 130 14.05 5.28 3.76
CA LYS A 130 14.18 6.07 5.00
C LYS A 130 12.91 6.02 5.85
N MET A 131 11.74 6.11 5.22
CA MET A 131 10.45 6.00 5.92
C MET A 131 10.19 4.58 6.44
N LEU A 132 10.48 3.56 5.64
CA LEU A 132 10.28 2.15 6.00
C LEU A 132 11.17 1.71 7.17
N LEU A 133 12.41 2.19 7.22
CA LEU A 133 13.32 1.93 8.34
C LEU A 133 12.91 2.66 9.63
N HIS A 134 12.09 3.71 9.54
CA HIS A 134 11.59 4.44 10.70
C HIS A 134 10.32 3.81 11.26
N LYS A 135 10.43 2.55 11.69
CA LYS A 135 9.34 1.83 12.38
C LYS A 135 9.46 1.99 13.90
N PRO A 136 8.48 2.59 14.59
CA PRO A 136 8.59 2.90 16.02
C PRO A 136 8.77 1.68 16.94
N SER A 137 8.07 0.58 16.63
CA SER A 137 8.14 -0.67 17.39
C SER A 137 9.34 -1.57 17.05
N ALA A 138 10.06 -1.26 15.97
CA ALA A 138 11.24 -2.04 15.56
C ALA A 138 12.45 -1.69 16.45
N PRO A 139 13.38 -2.64 16.67
CA PRO A 139 14.54 -2.41 17.53
C PRO A 139 15.47 -1.33 16.97
N VAL A 140 15.56 -0.18 17.64
CA VAL A 140 16.51 0.90 17.32
C VAL A 140 17.78 0.70 18.14
N GLU A 141 18.94 0.75 17.47
CA GLU A 141 20.24 0.63 18.15
C GLU A 141 20.72 2.04 18.48
N GLY A 142 20.99 2.29 19.76
CA GLY A 142 21.62 3.53 20.23
C GLY A 142 20.66 4.62 20.72
N LYS A 143 20.25 4.53 22.00
CA LYS A 143 20.56 5.49 23.09
C LYS A 143 19.71 5.31 24.35
N ASN A 144 18.73 4.43 24.34
CA ASN A 144 18.13 3.84 25.54
C ASN A 144 17.72 2.44 25.10
N LYS A 145 18.23 1.39 25.75
CA LYS A 145 17.97 -0.01 25.39
C LYS A 145 16.53 -0.38 25.79
N LYS A 146 15.54 0.27 25.16
CA LYS A 146 14.18 -0.24 25.18
C LYS A 146 14.22 -1.66 24.64
N GLY A 147 13.50 -2.56 25.33
CA GLY A 147 13.55 -4.00 25.13
C GLY A 147 13.59 -4.45 23.68
N GLN A 148 14.26 -5.57 23.43
CA GLN A 148 14.35 -6.14 22.10
C GLN A 148 12.97 -6.67 21.72
N ALA A 149 12.30 -6.00 20.78
CA ALA A 149 11.04 -6.46 20.22
C ALA A 149 11.31 -7.43 19.07
N ALA A 150 10.81 -8.66 19.20
CA ALA A 150 10.77 -9.65 18.14
C ALA A 150 9.33 -9.86 17.68
N LEU A 151 9.10 -9.95 16.37
CA LEU A 151 7.79 -10.25 15.80
C LEU A 151 7.51 -11.75 15.88
N GLU A 152 6.57 -12.17 16.72
CA GLU A 152 6.11 -13.57 16.82
C GLU A 152 5.10 -13.89 15.71
N GLN A 153 4.16 -12.98 15.46
CA GLN A 153 3.09 -13.18 14.48
C GLN A 153 2.69 -11.87 13.82
N LEU A 154 2.38 -11.94 12.53
CA LEU A 154 1.84 -10.84 11.74
C LEU A 154 0.52 -11.25 11.10
N ASN A 155 -0.55 -10.53 11.44
CA ASN A 155 -1.86 -10.71 10.82
C ASN A 155 -2.16 -9.50 9.94
N VAL A 156 -2.43 -9.73 8.66
CA VAL A 156 -2.91 -8.68 7.76
C VAL A 156 -4.43 -8.64 7.84
N ASN A 157 -4.98 -7.59 8.44
CA ASN A 157 -6.41 -7.43 8.67
C ASN A 157 -7.11 -6.95 7.39
N SER A 158 -6.47 -6.04 6.67
CA SER A 158 -6.99 -5.47 5.43
C SER A 158 -5.86 -4.97 4.54
N THR A 159 -5.93 -5.35 3.27
CA THR A 159 -5.13 -4.78 2.18
C THR A 159 -6.09 -4.28 1.11
N ALA A 160 -6.05 -2.98 0.79
CA ALA A 160 -7.00 -2.42 -0.15
C ALA A 160 -6.43 -1.24 -0.93
N LEU A 161 -6.82 -1.14 -2.20
CA LEU A 161 -6.46 -0.07 -3.12
C LEU A 161 -7.19 1.22 -2.74
N ALA A 162 -6.41 2.28 -2.51
CA ALA A 162 -6.86 3.58 -2.05
C ALA A 162 -6.84 4.64 -3.17
N ALA A 163 -5.90 4.53 -4.13
CA ALA A 163 -5.82 5.42 -5.28
C ALA A 163 -5.14 4.74 -6.47
N VAL A 164 -5.47 5.20 -7.68
CA VAL A 164 -4.79 4.85 -8.92
C VAL A 164 -4.53 6.14 -9.69
N GLU A 165 -3.34 6.28 -10.23
CA GLU A 165 -2.98 7.33 -11.18
C GLU A 165 -2.36 6.68 -12.41
N TYR A 166 -2.71 7.19 -13.58
CA TYR A 166 -2.08 6.82 -14.85
C TYR A 166 -1.43 8.06 -15.44
N THR A 167 -0.16 7.93 -15.81
CA THR A 167 0.58 8.99 -16.50
C THR A 167 1.24 8.43 -17.75
N ARG A 168 1.52 9.31 -18.70
CA ARG A 168 2.21 8.93 -19.93
C ARG A 168 3.06 10.08 -20.44
N GLU A 169 4.07 9.71 -21.19
CA GLU A 169 4.93 10.61 -21.93
C GLU A 169 4.71 10.41 -23.42
N ARG A 170 4.55 11.53 -24.13
CA ARG A 170 4.35 11.58 -25.58
C ARG A 170 5.43 12.39 -26.22
N VAL A 171 5.87 11.92 -27.37
CA VAL A 171 6.68 12.70 -28.31
C VAL A 171 5.92 12.67 -29.62
N GLU A 172 5.40 13.84 -30.02
CA GLU A 172 4.42 13.95 -31.11
C GLU A 172 3.17 13.09 -30.82
N ASP A 173 2.82 12.17 -31.73
CA ASP A 173 1.68 11.26 -31.58
C ASP A 173 2.06 9.88 -30.99
N ASP A 174 3.37 9.64 -30.77
CA ASP A 174 3.86 8.38 -30.20
C ASP A 174 3.90 8.43 -28.67
N VAL A 175 3.40 7.36 -28.05
CA VAL A 175 3.57 7.13 -26.62
C VAL A 175 4.94 6.51 -26.39
N LYS A 176 5.83 7.25 -25.72
CA LYS A 176 7.19 6.79 -25.40
C LYS A 176 7.26 6.06 -24.07
N GLY A 177 6.37 6.42 -23.14
CA GLY A 177 6.30 5.81 -21.82
C GLY A 177 4.91 5.89 -21.22
N GLU A 178 4.51 4.85 -20.50
CA GLU A 178 3.29 4.75 -19.73
C GLU A 178 3.65 4.30 -18.31
N TRP A 179 3.10 4.98 -17.30
CA TRP A 179 3.28 4.60 -15.89
C TRP A 179 1.94 4.46 -15.21
N LEU A 180 1.82 3.41 -14.40
CA LEU A 180 0.69 3.20 -13.52
C LEU A 180 1.17 3.26 -12.08
N THR A 181 0.48 4.08 -11.29
CA THR A 181 0.79 4.31 -9.88
C THR A 181 -0.41 3.84 -9.05
N LEU A 182 -0.20 2.91 -8.13
CA LEU A 182 -1.25 2.36 -7.25
C LEU A 182 -0.88 2.59 -5.79
N ARG A 183 -1.78 3.23 -5.05
CA ARG A 183 -1.63 3.40 -3.60
C ARG A 183 -2.46 2.36 -2.87
N VAL A 184 -1.81 1.55 -2.04
CA VAL A 184 -2.44 0.50 -1.23
C VAL A 184 -2.38 0.89 0.23
N GLN A 185 -3.50 0.73 0.93
CA GLN A 185 -3.62 0.91 2.37
C GLN A 185 -3.58 -0.46 3.05
N PHE A 186 -2.81 -0.51 4.13
CA PHE A 186 -2.63 -1.69 4.97
C PHE A 186 -3.13 -1.41 6.38
N ASP A 187 -3.78 -2.42 6.96
CA ASP A 187 -4.12 -2.51 8.37
C ASP A 187 -3.63 -3.88 8.85
N VAL A 188 -2.67 -3.89 9.76
CA VAL A 188 -2.04 -5.12 10.27
C VAL A 188 -2.08 -5.14 11.79
N THR A 189 -2.11 -6.35 12.35
CA THR A 189 -1.87 -6.59 13.77
C THR A 189 -0.57 -7.34 13.93
N GLU A 190 0.35 -6.74 14.68
CA GLU A 190 1.69 -7.24 14.97
C GLU A 190 1.71 -7.76 16.40
N HIS A 191 2.08 -9.02 16.59
CA HIS A 191 2.25 -9.64 17.90
C HIS A 191 3.75 -9.71 18.19
N LEU A 192 4.15 -8.98 19.23
CA LEU A 192 5.53 -8.75 19.58
C LEU A 192 5.86 -9.44 20.91
N LEU A 193 7.02 -10.07 20.95
CA LEU A 193 7.69 -10.47 22.17
C LEU A 193 8.72 -9.40 22.51
N VAL A 194 8.52 -8.72 23.63
CA VAL A 194 9.41 -7.66 24.12
C VAL A 194 10.26 -8.24 25.24
N SER A 195 11.54 -8.46 24.97
CA SER A 195 12.49 -8.93 25.99
C SER A 195 13.01 -7.76 26.81
N PRO A 196 13.10 -7.90 28.15
CA PRO A 196 13.56 -6.84 29.04
C PRO A 196 15.04 -6.49 28.84
N GLU A 197 15.38 -5.26 29.18
CA GLU A 197 16.74 -4.73 29.06
C GLU A 197 17.71 -5.54 29.93
N GLY A 198 18.73 -6.16 29.31
CA GLY A 198 19.76 -6.93 30.01
C GLY A 198 19.47 -8.43 30.16
N GLY A 199 18.38 -8.94 29.58
CA GLY A 199 18.07 -10.38 29.54
C GLY A 199 17.59 -10.98 30.87
N GLU A 200 17.60 -10.21 31.96
CA GLU A 200 17.01 -10.57 33.24
C GLU A 200 15.64 -9.90 33.38
N GLY A 201 14.57 -10.66 33.17
CA GLY A 201 13.20 -10.24 33.43
C GLY A 201 12.17 -11.10 32.70
N ILE A 202 10.89 -10.75 32.85
CA ILE A 202 9.78 -11.42 32.20
C ILE A 202 9.59 -10.84 30.80
N GLU A 203 9.53 -11.71 29.79
CA GLU A 203 9.16 -11.31 28.43
C GLU A 203 7.70 -10.86 28.40
N ASP A 204 7.45 -9.73 27.75
CA ASP A 204 6.11 -9.17 27.62
C ASP A 204 5.57 -9.41 26.20
N ARG A 205 4.35 -9.94 26.10
CA ARG A 205 3.67 -10.15 24.82
C ARG A 205 2.71 -9.01 24.56
N GLN A 206 2.97 -8.25 23.51
CA GLN A 206 2.19 -7.09 23.13
C GLN A 206 1.60 -7.27 21.74
N ALA A 207 0.36 -6.83 21.56
CA ALA A 207 -0.26 -6.74 20.24
C ALA A 207 -0.40 -5.26 19.85
N ILE A 208 0.03 -4.90 18.64
CA ILE A 208 -0.01 -3.54 18.10
C ILE A 208 -0.79 -3.57 16.78
N ASN A 209 -1.75 -2.66 16.64
CA ASN A 209 -2.39 -2.40 15.38
C ASN A 209 -1.64 -1.29 14.65
N THR A 210 -1.24 -1.56 13.41
CA THR A 210 -0.44 -0.66 12.61
C THR A 210 -1.14 -0.36 11.30
N LYS A 211 -1.27 0.93 11.00
CA LYS A 211 -1.82 1.42 9.73
C LYS A 211 -0.75 2.17 8.96
N PHE A 212 -0.70 1.90 7.66
CA PHE A 212 0.22 2.56 6.75
C PHE A 212 -0.29 2.43 5.31
N ALA A 213 0.30 3.19 4.39
CA ALA A 213 0.01 3.08 2.97
C ALA A 213 1.31 3.19 2.15
N TRP A 214 1.39 2.37 1.10
CA TRP A 214 2.49 2.41 0.14
C TRP A 214 1.97 2.74 -1.24
N THR A 215 2.73 3.53 -1.97
CA THR A 215 2.49 3.85 -3.37
C THR A 215 3.48 3.06 -4.21
N PHE A 216 2.95 2.20 -5.06
CA PHE A 216 3.70 1.42 -6.03
C PHE A 216 3.61 2.10 -7.38
N GLU A 217 4.70 2.12 -8.12
CA GLU A 217 4.75 2.60 -9.50
C GLU A 217 5.46 1.56 -10.37
N ALA A 218 4.97 1.41 -11.60
CA ALA A 218 5.61 0.59 -12.62
C ALA A 218 5.52 1.28 -13.98
N ASP A 219 6.56 1.07 -14.79
CA ASP A 219 6.49 1.30 -16.22
C ASP A 219 5.64 0.19 -16.85
N VAL A 220 4.53 0.59 -17.46
CA VAL A 220 3.53 -0.30 -18.06
C VAL A 220 3.54 -0.23 -19.59
N THR A 221 4.56 0.40 -20.17
CA THR A 221 4.76 0.50 -21.62
C THR A 221 4.93 -0.88 -22.23
N LYS A 222 5.73 -1.74 -21.60
CA LYS A 222 6.02 -3.10 -22.06
C LYS A 222 5.78 -4.14 -20.97
N PRO A 223 4.93 -5.16 -21.22
CA PRO A 223 4.56 -6.13 -20.20
C PRO A 223 5.73 -7.02 -19.74
N GLU A 224 6.70 -7.31 -20.60
CA GLU A 224 7.85 -8.16 -20.29
C GLU A 224 8.90 -7.50 -19.39
N GLU A 225 8.87 -6.17 -19.28
CA GLU A 225 9.75 -5.38 -18.41
C GLU A 225 9.05 -4.90 -17.13
N LEU A 226 7.82 -5.38 -16.87
CA LEU A 226 6.99 -4.91 -15.75
C LEU A 226 7.62 -5.23 -14.39
N GLU A 227 7.98 -4.18 -13.65
CA GLU A 227 8.51 -4.26 -12.30
C GLU A 227 7.89 -3.17 -11.42
N TRP A 228 7.36 -3.58 -10.26
CA TRP A 228 6.73 -2.67 -9.29
C TRP A 228 7.74 -2.20 -8.27
N CYS A 229 7.73 -0.90 -7.97
CA CYS A 229 8.58 -0.32 -6.94
C CYS A 229 7.80 0.61 -6.01
N ILE A 230 8.19 0.62 -4.73
CA ILE A 230 7.62 1.51 -3.72
C ILE A 230 8.25 2.91 -3.88
N VAL A 231 7.47 3.82 -4.45
CA VAL A 231 7.89 5.22 -4.70
C VAL A 231 7.50 6.17 -3.56
N ALA A 232 6.53 5.78 -2.72
CA ALA A 232 6.23 6.50 -1.49
C ALA A 232 5.74 5.55 -0.38
N ALA A 233 6.10 5.84 0.86
CA ALA A 233 5.59 5.16 2.04
C ALA A 233 5.14 6.20 3.09
N THR A 234 3.97 5.99 3.68
CA THR A 234 3.57 6.78 4.86
C THR A 234 4.27 6.27 6.12
N PRO A 235 4.44 7.11 7.14
CA PRO A 235 4.83 6.65 8.47
C PRO A 235 3.88 5.57 9.00
N PHE A 236 4.39 4.71 9.88
CA PHE A 236 3.60 3.69 10.58
C PHE A 236 2.79 4.33 11.71
N GLU A 237 1.46 4.22 11.64
CA GLU A 237 0.56 4.64 12.72
C GLU A 237 0.27 3.45 13.64
N GLU A 238 0.96 3.40 14.77
CA GLU A 238 0.88 2.30 15.74
C GLU A 238 -0.04 2.63 16.90
N LYS A 239 -0.92 1.69 17.27
CA LYS A 239 -1.81 1.78 18.43
C LYS A 239 -1.81 0.44 19.17
N PRO A 240 -1.76 0.41 20.50
CA PRO A 240 -1.93 -0.82 21.25
C PRO A 240 -3.25 -1.50 20.84
N ALA A 241 -3.19 -2.79 20.52
CA ALA A 241 -4.38 -3.59 20.38
C ALA A 241 -4.89 -3.85 21.81
N VAL A 242 -5.82 -3.02 22.29
CA VAL A 242 -6.45 -3.24 23.60
C VAL A 242 -7.14 -4.59 23.54
N LEU A 243 -6.54 -5.58 24.21
CA LEU A 243 -7.21 -6.82 24.55
C LEU A 243 -8.31 -6.43 25.56
N THR A 244 -9.54 -6.22 25.10
CA THR A 244 -10.68 -6.34 26.00
C THR A 244 -10.75 -7.80 26.42
N SER A 245 -10.00 -8.15 27.46
CA SER A 245 -10.22 -9.38 28.21
C SER A 245 -11.65 -9.28 28.74
N SER A 246 -12.57 -9.98 28.09
CA SER A 246 -13.89 -10.24 28.62
C SER A 246 -13.74 -11.08 29.88
N THR A 247 -13.49 -10.45 31.01
CA THR A 247 -13.65 -11.04 32.34
C THR A 247 -13.89 -9.97 33.39
N ALA A 248 -15.09 -10.04 33.96
CA ALA A 248 -15.52 -9.56 35.28
C ALA A 248 -15.82 -8.06 35.48
N GLN A 249 -17.10 -7.72 35.31
CA GLN A 249 -17.83 -7.07 36.39
C GLN A 249 -19.10 -7.89 36.68
N GLU A 250 -18.97 -8.80 37.64
CA GLU A 250 -20.06 -9.43 38.36
C GLU A 250 -20.47 -8.51 39.53
N LYS A 251 -21.76 -8.56 39.90
CA LYS A 251 -22.40 -8.03 41.13
C LYS A 251 -22.94 -6.60 41.08
N GLN A 252 -24.22 -6.49 40.73
CA GLN A 252 -25.28 -6.15 41.70
C GLN A 252 -26.63 -6.21 40.97
N ASP A 253 -27.50 -7.15 41.36
CA ASP A 253 -28.89 -6.86 41.66
C ASP A 253 -29.55 -8.06 42.33
N VAL A 254 -29.47 -8.04 43.66
CA VAL A 254 -30.46 -8.70 44.51
C VAL A 254 -31.66 -7.74 44.56
N SER A 255 -32.76 -8.10 43.91
CA SER A 255 -34.07 -7.54 44.24
C SER A 255 -35.14 -8.63 44.14
N VAL A 256 -35.47 -9.20 45.29
CA VAL A 256 -36.78 -9.80 45.55
C VAL A 256 -37.68 -8.67 46.03
N PRO A 257 -38.92 -8.57 45.54
CA PRO A 257 -39.99 -8.06 46.37
C PRO A 257 -41.12 -9.07 46.55
N GLN A 258 -41.68 -9.00 47.75
CA GLN A 258 -42.85 -9.70 48.27
C GLN A 258 -44.14 -9.30 47.56
#